data_AF-A0AAV0ZFE5-F1
#
_entry.id   AF-A0AAV0ZFE5-F1
#
_cell.length_a   1.000
_cell.length_b   1.000
_cell.length_c   1.000
_cell.angle_alpha   90.00
_cell.angle_beta   90.00
_cell.angle_gamma   90.00
#
_symmetry.space_group_name_H-M   'P 1'
#
loop_
_entity.id
_entity.type
_entity.pdbx_description
1 polymer ?
#
loop_
_entity_poly.entity_id
_entity_poly.type
_entity_poly.pdbx_seq_one_letter_code
_entity_poly.pdbx_strand_id
1 'polypeptide(L)'
;MIQEIKLSCMQDFWAKSFWSNEEIDYSYSMSREVSGGIITLWKKGKVKKVCSFKSEGYLGIKFLWKNHIYYLVNAYSSCNINEKKLLSGRLLELKELFRDGEWIIGGNFNVIKNHRERKWGRLYEDNTETNLIAEFIEKIGLVDIPCKGKKFSWYSADGKSMSRIDHFLL
;
A
#
# COMPACT_ATOMS: atom_id res chain seq x y z
N MET A 1 -6.27 -3.84 4.62
CA MET A 1 -5.59 -3.75 3.30
C MET A 1 -4.69 -4.96 3.19
N ILE A 2 -4.78 -5.71 2.10
CA ILE A 2 -3.98 -6.91 1.85
C ILE A 2 -3.47 -6.82 0.40
N GLN A 3 -2.22 -7.21 0.18
CA GLN A 3 -1.55 -7.27 -1.11
C GLN A 3 -1.11 -8.72 -1.38
N GLU A 4 -0.78 -9.04 -2.62
CA GLU A 4 -0.38 -10.39 -3.03
C GLU A 4 -1.43 -11.46 -2.73
N ILE A 5 -2.71 -11.14 -2.89
CA ILE A 5 -3.77 -12.15 -2.72
C ILE A 5 -3.65 -13.31 -3.72
N LYS A 6 -2.99 -13.10 -4.88
CA LYS A 6 -2.75 -14.12 -5.92
C LYS A 6 -4.04 -14.82 -6.40
N LEU A 7 -5.17 -14.10 -6.32
CA LEU A 7 -6.46 -14.55 -6.78
C LEU A 7 -6.81 -13.91 -8.13
N SER A 8 -7.13 -14.75 -9.11
CA SER A 8 -7.60 -14.34 -10.43
C SER A 8 -9.06 -13.90 -10.44
N CYS A 9 -9.86 -14.34 -9.45
CA CYS A 9 -11.22 -13.86 -9.20
C CYS A 9 -11.48 -13.72 -7.70
N MET A 10 -12.29 -12.73 -7.31
CA MET A 10 -12.70 -12.55 -5.92
C MET A 10 -14.19 -12.92 -5.80
N GLN A 11 -14.49 -13.78 -4.82
CA GLN A 11 -15.86 -14.11 -4.43
C GLN A 11 -16.08 -13.67 -2.98
N ASP A 12 -17.33 -13.36 -2.63
CA ASP A 12 -17.68 -12.91 -1.28
C ASP A 12 -17.24 -13.88 -0.18
N PHE A 13 -17.24 -15.19 -0.49
CA PHE A 13 -16.72 -16.22 0.41
C PHE A 13 -15.25 -15.97 0.80
N TRP A 14 -14.40 -15.66 -0.18
CA TRP A 14 -12.98 -15.36 0.05
C TRP A 14 -12.79 -14.05 0.81
N ALA A 15 -13.56 -13.01 0.48
CA ALA A 15 -13.50 -11.76 1.20
C ALA A 15 -13.83 -11.94 2.70
N LYS A 16 -14.87 -12.74 3.01
CA LYS A 16 -15.30 -13.01 4.39
C LYS A 16 -14.30 -13.87 5.17
N SER A 17 -13.60 -14.79 4.50
CA SER A 17 -12.57 -15.59 5.16
C SER A 17 -11.36 -14.76 5.60
N PHE A 18 -11.07 -13.64 4.94
CA PHE A 18 -10.02 -12.71 5.37
C PHE A 18 -10.39 -11.88 6.62
N TRP A 19 -11.68 -11.72 6.95
CA TRP A 19 -12.15 -10.80 8.00
C TRP A 19 -13.25 -11.44 8.88
N SER A 20 -12.95 -12.62 9.41
CA SER A 20 -13.68 -13.21 10.56
C SER A 20 -15.21 -13.37 10.41
N ASN A 21 -15.74 -13.50 9.20
CA ASN A 21 -17.19 -13.61 8.91
C ASN A 21 -18.06 -12.42 9.40
N GLU A 22 -17.49 -11.25 9.68
CA GLU A 22 -18.30 -10.05 9.92
C GLU A 22 -18.94 -9.54 8.61
N GLU A 23 -19.97 -8.69 8.72
CA GLU A 23 -20.44 -7.92 7.57
C GLU A 23 -19.36 -6.94 7.11
N ILE A 24 -18.82 -7.22 5.93
CA ILE A 24 -17.74 -6.45 5.30
C ILE A 24 -18.16 -5.95 3.93
N ASP A 25 -17.57 -4.84 3.54
CA ASP A 25 -17.52 -4.38 2.16
C ASP A 25 -16.06 -4.38 1.70
N TYR A 26 -15.85 -4.48 0.40
CA TYR A 26 -14.50 -4.53 -0.14
C TYR A 26 -14.39 -3.94 -1.55
N SER A 27 -13.15 -3.71 -1.96
CA SER A 27 -12.78 -3.49 -3.35
C SER A 27 -11.53 -4.30 -3.63
N TYR A 28 -11.38 -4.78 -4.86
CA TYR A 28 -10.26 -5.62 -5.24
C TYR A 28 -9.75 -5.30 -6.65
N SER A 29 -8.47 -5.62 -6.85
CA SER A 29 -7.81 -5.70 -8.15
C SER A 29 -7.23 -7.10 -8.29
N MET A 30 -7.47 -7.75 -9.43
CA MET A 30 -7.09 -9.14 -9.70
C MET A 30 -5.57 -9.30 -9.80
N SER A 31 -5.06 -10.50 -9.53
CA SER A 31 -3.69 -10.84 -9.91
C SER A 31 -3.57 -10.93 -11.44
N ARG A 32 -2.37 -10.63 -11.96
CA ARG A 32 -2.00 -11.05 -13.31
C ARG A 32 -1.27 -12.37 -13.15
N GLU A 33 -1.93 -13.46 -13.56
CA GLU A 33 -1.43 -14.83 -13.40
C GLU A 33 -1.09 -15.12 -11.92
N VAL A 34 0.19 -15.41 -11.63
CA VAL A 34 0.71 -15.80 -10.30
C VAL A 34 1.16 -14.62 -9.43
N SER A 35 1.04 -13.37 -9.92
CA SER A 35 1.60 -12.20 -9.25
C SER A 35 0.59 -11.08 -9.00
N GLY A 36 0.73 -10.45 -7.84
CA GLY A 36 -0.06 -9.29 -7.44
C GLY A 36 -1.44 -9.67 -6.89
N GLY A 37 -2.41 -8.84 -7.25
CA GLY A 37 -3.72 -8.82 -6.60
C GLY A 37 -3.68 -7.97 -5.33
N ILE A 38 -4.66 -7.08 -5.19
CA ILE A 38 -4.76 -6.12 -4.09
C ILE A 38 -6.20 -6.09 -3.62
N ILE A 39 -6.44 -6.17 -2.31
CA ILE A 39 -7.78 -6.04 -1.74
C ILE A 39 -7.79 -5.04 -0.57
N THR A 40 -8.82 -4.19 -0.57
CA THR A 40 -9.12 -3.28 0.53
C THR A 40 -10.46 -3.68 1.10
N LEU A 41 -10.46 -4.05 2.39
CA LEU A 41 -11.61 -4.53 3.16
C LEU A 41 -11.93 -3.49 4.24
N TRP A 42 -13.20 -3.28 4.51
CA TRP A 42 -13.66 -2.47 5.64
C TRP A 42 -14.96 -3.01 6.19
N LYS A 43 -15.23 -2.70 7.46
CA LYS A 43 -16.48 -3.09 8.11
C LYS A 43 -17.66 -2.35 7.49
N LYS A 44 -18.70 -3.09 7.10
CA LYS A 44 -19.90 -2.54 6.49
C LYS A 44 -20.53 -1.48 7.41
N GLY A 45 -20.99 -0.39 6.82
CA GLY A 45 -21.63 0.72 7.55
C GLY A 45 -20.68 1.64 8.34
N LYS A 46 -19.37 1.36 8.43
CA LYS A 46 -18.41 2.28 9.10
C LYS A 46 -18.05 3.49 8.26
N VAL A 47 -18.04 3.33 6.94
CA VAL A 47 -17.75 4.39 5.98
C VAL A 47 -18.75 4.33 4.85
N LYS A 48 -19.05 5.47 4.23
CA LYS A 48 -19.89 5.52 3.02
C LYS A 48 -18.98 5.58 1.80
N LYS A 49 -18.75 4.42 1.16
CA LYS A 49 -17.98 4.36 -0.10
C LYS A 49 -18.67 5.22 -1.17
N VAL A 50 -17.89 6.05 -1.85
CA VAL A 50 -18.33 6.85 -3.01
C VAL A 50 -17.97 6.13 -4.29
N CYS A 51 -16.68 5.81 -4.48
CA CYS A 51 -16.20 5.06 -5.63
C CYS A 51 -14.92 4.31 -5.30
N SER A 52 -14.49 3.44 -6.22
CA SER A 52 -13.18 2.79 -6.20
C SER A 52 -12.45 3.10 -7.50
N PHE A 53 -11.14 3.26 -7.41
CA PHE A 53 -10.26 3.54 -8.54
C PHE A 53 -9.02 2.64 -8.42
N LYS A 54 -8.40 2.29 -9.54
CA LYS A 54 -7.25 1.38 -9.54
C LYS A 54 -6.38 1.60 -10.77
N SER A 55 -5.11 1.29 -10.62
CA SER A 55 -4.16 1.18 -11.72
C SER A 55 -3.13 0.10 -11.35
N GLU A 56 -2.14 -0.08 -12.20
CA GLU A 56 -1.01 -0.94 -11.90
C GLU A 56 -0.27 -0.44 -10.65
N GLY A 57 -0.17 -1.33 -9.65
CA GLY A 57 0.50 -1.08 -8.38
C GLY A 57 -0.36 -0.45 -7.28
N TYR A 58 -1.66 -0.17 -7.51
CA TYR A 58 -2.52 0.28 -6.41
C TYR A 58 -4.02 0.01 -6.61
N LEU A 59 -4.73 -0.01 -5.49
CA LEU A 59 -6.18 0.01 -5.41
C LEU A 59 -6.62 1.09 -4.42
N GLY A 60 -7.41 2.06 -4.87
CA GLY A 60 -7.94 3.12 -4.04
C GLY A 60 -9.45 3.10 -3.89
N ILE A 61 -9.91 3.67 -2.78
CA ILE A 61 -11.32 3.96 -2.52
C ILE A 61 -11.48 5.41 -2.10
N LYS A 62 -12.52 6.08 -2.63
CA LYS A 62 -13.01 7.35 -2.12
C LYS A 62 -14.19 7.05 -1.20
N PHE A 63 -14.18 7.59 0.01
CA PHE A 63 -15.28 7.40 0.96
C PHE A 63 -15.54 8.64 1.80
N LEU A 64 -16.75 8.71 2.35
CA LEU A 64 -17.15 9.70 3.33
C LEU A 64 -17.09 9.09 4.73
N TRP A 65 -16.47 9.81 5.65
CA TRP A 65 -16.46 9.48 7.08
C TRP A 65 -16.64 10.77 7.89
N LYS A 66 -17.66 10.80 8.75
CA LYS A 66 -18.01 11.98 9.56
C LYS A 66 -18.11 13.28 8.72
N ASN A 67 -18.74 13.21 7.54
CA ASN A 67 -18.90 14.31 6.58
C ASN A 67 -17.60 14.87 5.95
N HIS A 68 -16.47 14.17 6.10
CA HIS A 68 -15.22 14.49 5.39
C HIS A 68 -14.94 13.45 4.30
N ILE A 69 -14.30 13.88 3.21
CA ILE A 69 -13.87 13.03 2.10
C ILE A 69 -12.49 12.48 2.42
N TYR A 70 -12.31 11.18 2.21
CA TYR A 70 -11.05 10.48 2.34
C TYR A 70 -10.74 9.64 1.10
N TYR A 71 -9.47 9.58 0.77
CA TYR A 71 -8.88 8.70 -0.23
C TYR A 71 -7.99 7.69 0.49
N LEU A 72 -8.40 6.42 0.51
CA LEU A 72 -7.56 5.33 1.01
C LEU A 72 -6.99 4.56 -0.17
N VAL A 73 -5.67 4.57 -0.31
CA VAL A 73 -4.95 3.88 -1.36
C VAL A 73 -4.13 2.74 -0.76
N ASN A 74 -4.44 1.53 -1.21
CA ASN A 74 -3.68 0.33 -0.96
C ASN A 74 -2.65 0.13 -2.09
N ALA A 75 -1.38 0.40 -1.80
CA ALA A 75 -0.28 0.32 -2.75
C ALA A 75 0.47 -1.02 -2.66
N TYR A 76 0.90 -1.52 -3.81
CA TYR A 76 1.80 -2.66 -3.93
C TYR A 76 2.82 -2.35 -5.03
N SER A 77 4.06 -2.11 -4.64
CA SER A 77 5.14 -1.84 -5.58
C SER A 77 5.83 -3.13 -6.00
N SER A 78 6.28 -3.21 -7.26
CA SER A 78 7.16 -4.29 -7.69
C SER A 78 8.59 -4.11 -7.14
N CYS A 79 9.42 -5.14 -7.23
CA CYS A 79 10.85 -5.06 -6.90
C CYS A 79 11.68 -4.31 -7.97
N ASN A 80 11.09 -3.98 -9.12
CA ASN A 80 11.77 -3.27 -10.21
C ASN A 80 11.74 -1.74 -9.97
N ILE A 81 12.90 -1.10 -10.09
CA ILE A 81 13.05 0.34 -9.84
C ILE A 81 12.24 1.23 -10.80
N ASN A 82 12.08 0.83 -12.07
CA ASN A 82 11.31 1.60 -13.04
C ASN A 82 9.81 1.55 -12.71
N GLU A 83 9.32 0.39 -12.29
CA GLU A 83 7.94 0.23 -11.83
C GLU A 83 7.67 1.02 -10.53
N LYS A 84 8.63 1.05 -9.60
CA LYS A 84 8.57 1.92 -8.41
C LYS A 84 8.43 3.40 -8.78
N LYS A 85 9.21 3.87 -9.77
CA LYS A 85 9.12 5.25 -10.30
C LYS A 85 7.76 5.53 -10.92
N LEU A 86 7.26 4.62 -11.76
CA LEU A 86 5.94 4.74 -12.38
C LEU A 86 4.83 4.79 -11.35
N LEU A 87 4.85 3.91 -10.34
CA LEU A 87 3.88 3.93 -9.24
C LEU A 87 3.92 5.26 -8.49
N SER A 88 5.11 5.75 -8.14
CA SER A 88 5.30 7.02 -7.43
C SER A 88 4.74 8.20 -8.24
N GLY A 89 5.05 8.27 -9.54
CA GLY A 89 4.52 9.30 -10.44
C GLY A 89 3.00 9.26 -10.55
N ARG A 90 2.42 8.07 -10.76
CA ARG A 90 0.95 7.88 -10.83
C ARG A 90 0.25 8.33 -9.56
N LEU A 91 0.82 8.05 -8.37
CA LEU A 91 0.23 8.46 -7.10
C LEU A 91 0.31 9.98 -6.88
N LEU A 92 1.41 10.61 -7.29
CA LEU A 92 1.56 12.07 -7.26
C LEU A 92 0.52 12.76 -8.16
N GLU A 93 0.43 12.33 -9.42
CA GLU A 93 -0.57 12.84 -10.37
C GLU A 93 -1.99 12.69 -9.83
N LEU A 94 -2.30 11.53 -9.25
CA LEU A 94 -3.62 11.25 -8.70
C LEU A 94 -3.97 12.18 -7.53
N LYS A 95 -3.02 12.45 -6.64
CA LYS A 95 -3.21 13.38 -5.52
C LYS A 95 -3.37 14.82 -5.99
N GLU A 96 -2.63 15.22 -7.02
CA GLU A 96 -2.77 16.56 -7.62
C GLU A 96 -4.12 16.76 -8.32
N LEU A 97 -4.71 15.69 -8.88
CA LEU A 97 -6.02 15.70 -9.51
C LEU A 97 -7.18 15.75 -8.49
N PHE A 98 -7.07 15.04 -7.36
CA PHE A 98 -8.13 15.00 -6.34
C PHE A 98 -7.70 15.63 -5.02
N ARG A 99 -8.03 16.92 -4.87
CA ARG A 99 -7.67 17.75 -3.71
C ARG A 99 -8.82 18.02 -2.73
N ASP A 100 -9.98 17.41 -2.96
CA ASP A 100 -11.22 17.64 -2.19
C ASP A 100 -11.31 16.81 -0.91
N GLY A 101 -10.23 16.14 -0.49
CA GLY A 101 -10.23 15.31 0.71
C GLY A 101 -8.84 14.88 1.17
N GLU A 102 -8.82 14.17 2.30
CA GLU A 102 -7.59 13.72 2.96
C GLU A 102 -7.09 12.41 2.36
N TRP A 103 -5.77 12.22 2.35
CA TRP A 103 -5.14 11.08 1.70
C TRP A 103 -4.47 10.15 2.70
N ILE A 104 -4.76 8.87 2.55
CA ILE A 104 -4.16 7.78 3.31
C ILE A 104 -3.59 6.80 2.30
N ILE A 105 -2.27 6.68 2.25
CA ILE A 105 -1.61 5.75 1.32
C ILE A 105 -0.85 4.74 2.15
N GLY A 106 -1.16 3.47 1.99
CA GLY A 106 -0.44 2.42 2.70
C GLY A 106 -0.33 1.13 1.92
N GLY A 107 0.65 0.32 2.30
CA GLY A 107 0.88 -0.99 1.70
C GLY A 107 2.36 -1.30 1.57
N ASN A 108 2.67 -2.27 0.72
CA ASN A 108 4.03 -2.77 0.54
C ASN A 108 4.70 -2.02 -0.62
N PHE A 109 5.65 -1.15 -0.29
CA PHE A 109 6.42 -0.38 -1.28
C PHE A 109 7.70 -1.12 -1.73
N ASN A 110 8.01 -2.29 -1.16
CA ASN A 110 9.19 -3.09 -1.48
C ASN A 110 10.50 -2.27 -1.45
N VAL A 111 10.59 -1.29 -0.55
CA VAL A 111 11.72 -0.37 -0.43
C VAL A 111 11.91 0.04 1.03
N ILE A 112 13.15 0.29 1.43
CA ILE A 112 13.48 0.89 2.74
C ILE A 112 13.71 2.40 2.57
N LYS A 113 13.27 3.21 3.53
CA LYS A 113 13.50 4.66 3.54
C LYS A 113 14.86 5.07 4.09
N ASN A 114 15.51 4.20 4.85
CA ASN A 114 16.87 4.42 5.32
C ASN A 114 17.49 3.11 5.81
N HIS A 115 18.81 3.11 6.01
CA HIS A 115 19.56 1.94 6.47
C HIS A 115 19.07 1.38 7.82
N ARG A 116 18.45 2.18 8.69
CA ARG A 116 17.94 1.70 10.00
C ARG A 116 16.69 0.83 9.85
N GLU A 117 16.03 0.88 8.70
CA GLU A 117 14.91 0.02 8.35
C GLU A 117 15.34 -1.35 7.83
N ARG A 118 16.65 -1.64 7.78
CA ARG A 118 17.18 -2.98 7.49
C ARG A 118 18.10 -3.46 8.61
N LYS A 119 17.96 -4.73 8.98
CA LYS A 119 18.89 -5.41 9.89
C LYS A 119 19.46 -6.62 9.17
N TRP A 120 20.79 -6.61 9.01
CA TRP A 120 21.59 -7.61 8.30
C TRP A 120 21.27 -7.75 6.80
N GLY A 121 22.23 -8.29 6.04
CA GLY A 121 22.23 -8.30 4.57
C GLY A 121 23.27 -7.33 3.99
N ARG A 122 23.58 -7.43 2.68
CA ARG A 122 24.45 -6.45 2.02
C ARG A 122 23.81 -5.06 2.17
N LEU A 123 24.53 -4.14 2.77
CA LEU A 123 24.28 -2.72 2.57
C LEU A 123 24.61 -2.48 1.10
N TYR A 124 23.58 -2.35 0.28
CA TYR A 124 23.79 -1.79 -1.05
C TYR A 124 24.21 -0.34 -0.83
N GLU A 125 25.40 0.02 -1.29
CA GLU A 125 25.85 1.43 -1.35
C GLU A 125 24.97 2.24 -2.32
N ASP A 126 24.17 1.56 -3.14
CA ASP A 126 23.18 2.14 -4.03
C ASP A 126 21.96 2.64 -3.24
N ASN A 127 21.94 3.96 -3.02
CA ASN A 127 20.85 4.69 -2.40
C ASN A 127 19.71 5.04 -3.36
N THR A 128 19.71 4.55 -4.62
CA THR A 128 18.74 4.96 -5.65
C THR A 128 17.29 4.75 -5.20
N GLU A 129 16.96 3.57 -4.65
CA GLU A 129 15.57 3.30 -4.22
C GLU A 129 15.19 4.11 -2.97
N THR A 130 16.14 4.27 -2.06
CA THR A 130 15.95 5.05 -0.83
C THR A 130 15.74 6.53 -1.12
N ASN A 131 16.49 7.08 -2.07
CA ASN A 131 16.30 8.44 -2.56
C ASN A 131 14.95 8.60 -3.27
N LEU A 132 14.56 7.60 -4.07
CA LEU A 132 13.26 7.61 -4.76
C LEU A 132 12.10 7.67 -3.77
N ILE A 133 12.08 6.84 -2.73
CA ILE A 133 10.99 6.85 -1.75
C ILE A 133 11.00 8.12 -0.89
N ALA A 134 12.19 8.64 -0.56
CA ALA A 134 12.31 9.90 0.17
C ALA A 134 11.75 11.08 -0.63
N GLU A 135 12.15 11.21 -1.91
CA GLU A 135 11.65 12.23 -2.82
C GLU A 135 10.15 12.09 -3.06
N PHE A 136 9.64 10.85 -3.19
CA PHE A 136 8.21 10.60 -3.32
C PHE A 136 7.43 11.08 -2.08
N ILE A 137 7.88 10.73 -0.87
CA ILE A 137 7.22 11.12 0.39
C ILE A 137 7.24 12.65 0.55
N GLU A 138 8.37 13.29 0.22
CA GLU A 138 8.49 14.74 0.24
C GLU A 138 7.50 15.41 -0.73
N LYS A 139 7.47 14.95 -1.99
CA LYS A 139 6.62 15.52 -3.03
C LYS A 139 5.13 15.29 -2.79
N ILE A 140 4.75 14.12 -2.25
CA ILE A 140 3.34 13.82 -2.01
C ILE A 140 2.80 14.60 -0.80
N GLY A 141 3.70 15.09 0.06
CA GLY A 141 3.37 15.95 1.20
C GLY A 141 2.66 15.21 2.33
N LEU A 142 2.88 13.89 2.46
CA LEU A 142 2.33 13.04 3.52
C LEU A 142 3.44 12.57 4.46
N VAL A 143 3.08 12.27 5.69
CA VAL A 143 4.00 11.80 6.73
C VAL A 143 3.94 10.29 6.84
N ASP A 144 5.08 9.63 6.68
CA ASP A 144 5.21 8.19 6.98
C ASP A 144 5.12 7.95 8.49
N ILE A 145 4.08 7.24 8.90
CA ILE A 145 3.79 6.94 10.29
C ILE A 145 4.74 5.85 10.79
N PRO A 146 5.54 6.11 11.84
CA PRO A 146 6.47 5.14 12.36
C PRO A 146 5.74 3.95 13.00
N CYS A 147 6.30 2.74 12.85
CA CYS A 147 5.78 1.56 13.53
C CYS A 147 5.96 1.69 15.05
N LYS A 148 4.86 1.69 15.81
CA LYS A 148 4.89 1.39 17.25
C LYS A 148 4.94 -0.12 17.44
N GLY A 149 6.09 -0.64 17.91
CA GLY A 149 6.28 -2.06 18.20
C GLY A 149 7.30 -2.74 17.29
N LYS A 150 6.87 -3.78 16.55
CA LYS A 150 7.75 -4.51 15.61
C LYS A 150 8.24 -3.54 14.51
N LYS A 151 9.55 -3.35 14.45
CA LYS A 151 10.20 -2.38 13.55
C LYS A 151 10.26 -2.82 12.09
N PHE A 152 10.15 -4.12 11.82
CA PHE A 152 10.30 -4.70 10.48
C PHE A 152 9.01 -5.40 10.06
N SER A 153 8.70 -5.30 8.77
CA SER A 153 7.48 -5.84 8.17
C SER A 153 7.75 -7.03 7.24
N TRP A 154 9.00 -7.24 6.85
CA TRP A 154 9.47 -8.38 6.07
C TRP A 154 10.66 -9.07 6.73
N TYR A 155 10.71 -10.40 6.59
CA TYR A 155 11.77 -11.26 7.08
C TYR A 155 12.17 -12.24 5.97
N SER A 156 13.47 -12.47 5.79
CA SER A 156 13.95 -13.51 4.89
C SER A 156 13.54 -14.89 5.40
N ALA A 157 13.46 -15.87 4.49
CA ALA A 157 13.07 -17.23 4.83
C ALA A 157 13.99 -17.89 5.89
N ASP A 158 15.27 -17.52 5.90
CA ASP A 158 16.25 -17.95 6.90
C ASP A 158 16.24 -17.11 8.20
N GLY A 159 15.38 -16.08 8.27
CA GLY A 159 15.23 -15.17 9.41
C GLY A 159 16.43 -14.25 9.66
N LYS A 160 17.48 -14.29 8.83
CA LYS A 160 18.70 -13.53 9.06
C LYS A 160 18.57 -12.07 8.70
N SER A 161 17.82 -11.76 7.64
CA SER A 161 17.61 -10.40 7.15
C SER A 161 16.18 -9.96 7.42
N MET A 162 16.02 -8.72 7.85
CA MET A 162 14.70 -8.14 8.07
C MET A 162 14.68 -6.69 7.57
N SER A 163 13.54 -6.28 7.02
CA SER A 163 13.36 -4.94 6.47
C SER A 163 11.96 -4.41 6.78
N ARG A 164 11.84 -3.10 6.95
CA ARG A 164 10.56 -2.40 6.91
C ARG A 164 10.33 -1.94 5.48
N ILE A 165 9.35 -2.54 4.83
CA ILE A 165 8.98 -2.24 3.44
C ILE A 165 7.49 -1.87 3.30
N ASP A 166 6.73 -2.06 4.38
CA ASP A 166 5.35 -1.63 4.50
C ASP A 166 5.30 -0.25 5.17
N HIS A 167 4.76 0.72 4.44
CA HIS A 167 4.66 2.11 4.86
C HIS A 167 3.21 2.57 4.87
N PHE A 168 2.91 3.52 5.75
CA PHE A 168 1.61 4.18 5.85
C PHE A 168 1.85 5.67 5.92
N LEU A 169 1.37 6.40 4.92
CA LEU A 169 1.51 7.84 4.74
C LEU A 169 0.16 8.51 5.05
N LEU A 170 0.17 9.51 5.92
CA LEU A 170 -0.98 10.31 6.37
C LEU A 170 -0.72 11.80 6.30
#